data_AF-A0A914L9B7-F1
#
_entry.id   AF-A0A914L9B7-F1
#
_cell.length_a   1.000
_cell.length_b   1.000
_cell.length_c   1.000
_cell.angle_alpha   90.00
_cell.angle_beta   90.00
_cell.angle_gamma   90.00
#
_symmetry.space_group_name_H-M   'P 1'
#
loop_
_entity.id
_entity.type
_entity.pdbx_description
1 polymer ?
#
loop_
_entity_poly.entity_id
_entity_poly.type
_entity_poly.pdbx_seq_one_letter_code
_entity_poly.pdbx_strand_id
1 'polypeptide(L)'
;MHDFFEGKSTGRLIRVEFDRNLKPKPSVALDGLGFANGVQLHPDGESLLVSECSRAKIIRYFHSGPKRGQHSVFTKNLPGFPDNIRISSSGQSFLVGMAAVRHSDQFISFMDFLGGHPWIRWGIVQIIPQRYLTSILTLVAQKYGMVVELDLNGKIIRSYHDPTGTVIQGVSQASDDGDFLYLGSFHADFIGKVPKKG
;
A
#
# COMPACT_ATOMS: atom_id res chain seq x y z
N MET A 1 8.35 9.65 3.88
CA MET A 1 7.69 9.86 5.19
C MET A 1 7.07 11.25 5.33
N HIS A 2 7.74 12.33 4.89
CA HIS A 2 7.18 13.70 4.89
C HIS A 2 5.82 13.79 4.17
N ASP A 3 5.72 13.30 2.93
CA ASP A 3 4.48 13.35 2.13
C ASP A 3 3.30 12.56 2.74
N PHE A 4 3.60 11.50 3.49
CA PHE A 4 2.59 10.70 4.20
C PHE A 4 1.92 11.51 5.30
N PHE A 5 2.71 12.18 6.15
CA PHE A 5 2.19 13.07 7.20
C PHE A 5 1.66 14.39 6.65
N GLU A 6 2.18 14.83 5.51
CA GLU A 6 1.69 16.01 4.84
C GLU A 6 0.34 15.79 4.13
N GLY A 7 -0.10 14.54 3.96
CA GLY A 7 -1.34 14.20 3.27
C GLY A 7 -1.42 14.74 1.83
N LYS A 8 -0.27 15.16 1.26
CA LYS A 8 -0.16 15.66 -0.11
C LYS A 8 -0.15 14.47 -1.07
N SER A 9 -0.80 14.64 -2.21
CA SER A 9 -0.83 13.61 -3.25
C SER A 9 0.17 13.95 -4.36
N THR A 10 1.44 13.62 -4.13
CA THR A 10 2.57 13.89 -5.05
C THR A 10 3.02 12.65 -5.83
N GLY A 11 2.45 11.48 -5.52
CA GLY A 11 2.80 10.21 -6.14
C GLY A 11 2.43 10.16 -7.63
N ARG A 12 3.20 9.39 -8.39
CA ARG A 12 3.03 9.23 -9.84
C ARG A 12 3.16 7.77 -10.24
N LEU A 13 2.35 7.35 -11.22
CA LEU A 13 2.57 6.17 -12.02
C LEU A 13 3.34 6.58 -13.28
N ILE A 14 4.49 5.98 -13.50
CA ILE A 14 5.36 6.28 -14.64
C ILE A 14 5.34 5.09 -15.59
N ARG A 15 5.02 5.35 -16.86
CA ARG A 15 5.15 4.40 -17.95
C ARG A 15 6.50 4.61 -18.62
N VAL A 16 7.27 3.54 -18.74
CA VAL A 16 8.53 3.53 -19.47
C VAL A 16 8.42 2.54 -20.62
N GLU A 17 8.55 3.02 -21.84
CA GLU A 17 8.57 2.18 -23.02
C GLU A 17 10.00 1.72 -23.31
N PHE A 18 10.18 0.41 -23.43
CA PHE A 18 11.45 -0.20 -23.79
C PHE A 18 11.38 -0.67 -25.26
N ASP A 19 12.11 0.03 -26.12
CA ASP A 19 12.40 -0.40 -27.48
C ASP A 19 13.91 -0.65 -27.55
N ARG A 20 14.33 -1.82 -28.06
CA ARG A 20 15.74 -2.23 -28.15
C ARG A 20 16.61 -1.23 -28.90
N ASN A 21 16.02 -0.40 -29.76
CA ASN A 21 16.74 0.55 -30.61
C ASN A 21 16.59 2.02 -30.16
N LEU A 22 15.81 2.30 -29.12
CA LEU A 22 15.55 3.67 -28.67
C LEU A 22 15.90 3.86 -27.20
N LYS A 23 16.29 5.08 -26.86
CA LYS A 23 16.44 5.48 -25.45
C LYS A 23 15.09 5.35 -24.74
N PRO A 24 15.03 4.81 -23.51
CA PRO A 24 13.80 4.75 -22.73
C PRO A 24 13.15 6.13 -22.62
N LYS A 25 11.85 6.20 -22.91
CA LYS A 25 11.05 7.43 -22.81
C LYS A 25 10.07 7.32 -21.64
N PRO A 26 10.40 7.85 -20.45
CA PRO A 26 9.46 7.88 -19.35
C PRO A 26 8.35 8.91 -19.62
N SER A 27 7.12 8.55 -19.26
CA SER A 27 5.94 9.43 -19.29
C SER A 27 5.12 9.22 -18.03
N VAL A 28 4.47 10.28 -17.54
CA VAL A 28 3.56 10.18 -16.39
C VAL A 28 2.21 9.67 -16.90
N ALA A 29 1.82 8.48 -16.47
CA ALA A 29 0.56 7.84 -16.85
C ALA A 29 -0.60 8.26 -15.93
N LEU A 30 -0.28 8.51 -14.65
CA LEU A 30 -1.19 9.03 -13.65
C LEU A 30 -0.39 9.81 -12.60
N ASP A 31 -0.88 10.96 -12.17
CA ASP A 31 -0.31 11.78 -11.11
C ASP A 31 -1.32 11.96 -9.96
N GLY A 32 -0.94 12.75 -8.95
CA GLY A 32 -1.86 13.06 -7.86
C GLY A 32 -2.19 11.87 -6.95
N LEU A 33 -1.31 10.86 -6.89
CA LEU A 33 -1.52 9.67 -6.06
C LEU A 33 -1.06 9.91 -4.61
N GLY A 34 -1.88 9.52 -3.64
CA GLY A 34 -1.54 9.61 -2.22
C GLY A 34 -0.52 8.55 -1.82
N PHE A 35 0.76 8.93 -1.81
CA PHE A 35 1.90 8.05 -1.54
C PHE A 35 1.81 6.70 -2.29
N ALA A 36 1.93 6.78 -3.63
CA ALA A 36 1.92 5.61 -4.51
C ALA A 36 3.01 4.62 -4.11
N ASN A 37 2.62 3.38 -3.81
CA ASN A 37 3.52 2.38 -3.23
C ASN A 37 3.66 1.13 -4.12
N GLY A 38 2.65 0.26 -4.13
CA GLY A 38 2.62 -0.93 -4.99
C GLY A 38 2.06 -0.69 -6.39
N VAL A 39 2.56 -1.42 -7.38
CA VAL A 39 1.97 -1.56 -8.73
C VAL A 39 1.90 -3.03 -9.14
N GLN A 40 0.80 -3.45 -9.79
CA GLN A 40 0.57 -4.82 -10.25
C GLN A 40 -0.35 -4.86 -11.47
N LEU A 41 -0.02 -5.62 -12.50
CA LEU A 41 -0.94 -5.84 -13.63
C LEU A 41 -2.19 -6.59 -13.19
N HIS A 42 -3.34 -6.19 -13.70
CA HIS A 42 -4.58 -6.93 -13.56
C HIS A 42 -4.64 -8.05 -14.62
N PRO A 43 -5.21 -9.23 -14.32
CA PRO A 43 -5.33 -10.34 -15.28
C PRO A 43 -6.17 -10.08 -16.52
N ASP A 44 -6.80 -8.90 -16.65
CA ASP A 44 -7.65 -8.59 -17.80
C ASP A 44 -6.84 -8.21 -19.05
N GLY A 45 -5.53 -8.00 -18.90
CA GLY A 45 -4.64 -7.55 -19.98
C GLY A 45 -4.84 -6.09 -20.40
N GLU A 46 -5.72 -5.34 -19.74
CA GLU A 46 -6.06 -3.96 -20.08
C GLU A 46 -5.73 -2.94 -18.98
N SER A 47 -5.57 -3.41 -17.75
CA SER A 47 -5.41 -2.53 -16.60
C SER A 47 -4.35 -3.00 -15.60
N LEU A 48 -4.00 -2.09 -14.70
CA LEU A 48 -3.10 -2.32 -13.58
C LEU A 48 -3.66 -1.68 -12.32
N LEU A 49 -3.18 -2.15 -11.18
CA LEU A 49 -3.54 -1.69 -9.85
C LEU A 49 -2.38 -0.87 -9.27
N VAL A 50 -2.71 0.21 -8.56
CA VAL A 50 -1.77 1.05 -7.83
C VAL A 50 -2.25 1.25 -6.40
N SER A 51 -1.42 0.92 -5.41
CA SER A 51 -1.72 1.16 -4.00
C SER A 51 -1.47 2.63 -3.66
N GLU A 52 -2.50 3.33 -3.17
CA GLU A 52 -2.34 4.64 -2.54
C GLU A 52 -2.24 4.47 -1.02
N CYS A 53 -1.01 4.37 -0.52
CA CYS A 53 -0.70 4.05 0.87
C CYS A 53 -1.38 5.05 1.83
N SER A 54 -1.19 6.36 1.64
CA SER A 54 -1.74 7.38 2.56
C SER A 54 -3.26 7.57 2.45
N ARG A 55 -3.92 6.91 1.49
CA ARG A 55 -5.37 7.00 1.29
C ARG A 55 -6.10 5.69 1.59
N ALA A 56 -5.39 4.67 2.08
CA ALA A 56 -5.96 3.36 2.41
C ALA A 56 -6.86 2.80 1.30
N LYS A 57 -6.44 2.95 0.04
CA LYS A 57 -7.20 2.53 -1.15
C LYS A 57 -6.26 2.03 -2.26
N ILE A 58 -6.84 1.33 -3.22
CA ILE A 58 -6.17 0.86 -4.43
C ILE A 58 -6.93 1.41 -5.63
N ILE A 59 -6.21 1.95 -6.61
CA ILE A 59 -6.73 2.48 -7.87
C ILE A 59 -6.47 1.48 -8.98
N ARG A 60 -7.44 1.31 -9.87
CA ARG A 60 -7.28 0.60 -11.15
C ARG A 60 -7.11 1.61 -12.27
N TYR A 61 -6.00 1.52 -13.00
CA TYR A 61 -5.68 2.34 -14.17
C TYR A 61 -5.71 1.49 -15.43
N PHE A 62 -6.40 1.95 -16.47
CA PHE A 62 -6.53 1.23 -17.74
C PHE A 62 -5.44 1.72 -18.71
N HIS A 63 -4.49 0.85 -19.06
CA HIS A 63 -3.38 1.19 -19.96
C HIS A 63 -3.67 0.87 -21.44
N SER A 64 -4.69 0.07 -21.71
CA SER A 64 -5.19 -0.29 -23.04
C SER A 64 -6.73 -0.46 -23.01
N GLY A 65 -7.30 -0.91 -24.13
CA GLY A 65 -8.74 -1.10 -24.29
C GLY A 65 -9.54 0.21 -24.42
N PRO A 66 -10.88 0.12 -24.47
CA PRO A 66 -11.77 1.27 -24.65
C PRO A 66 -11.68 2.32 -23.52
N LYS A 67 -11.23 1.91 -22.33
CA LYS A 67 -11.07 2.78 -21.16
C LYS A 67 -9.65 3.32 -21.01
N ARG A 68 -8.77 3.14 -21.99
CA ARG A 68 -7.35 3.56 -21.92
C ARG A 68 -7.21 4.99 -21.42
N GLY A 69 -6.32 5.19 -20.45
CA GLY A 69 -6.06 6.48 -19.81
C GLY A 69 -7.00 6.82 -18.66
N GLN A 70 -8.11 6.11 -18.50
CA GLN A 70 -9.03 6.29 -17.37
C GLN A 70 -8.55 5.50 -16.15
N HIS A 71 -9.03 5.91 -14.97
CA HIS A 71 -8.81 5.18 -13.72
C HIS A 71 -10.07 5.18 -12.86
N SER A 72 -10.15 4.24 -11.92
CA SER A 72 -11.27 4.10 -10.99
C SER A 72 -10.79 3.52 -9.66
N VAL A 73 -11.57 3.67 -8.60
CA VAL A 73 -11.27 3.03 -7.32
C VAL A 73 -11.55 1.53 -7.44
N PHE A 74 -10.54 0.71 -7.16
CA PHE A 74 -10.66 -0.75 -7.13
C PHE A 74 -11.13 -1.23 -5.75
N THR A 75 -10.45 -0.77 -4.70
CA THR A 75 -10.79 -1.05 -3.30
C THR A 75 -10.56 0.21 -2.49
N LYS A 76 -11.39 0.49 -1.49
CA LYS A 76 -11.25 1.63 -0.59
C LYS A 76 -11.49 1.21 0.85
N ASN A 77 -11.08 2.08 1.78
CA ASN A 77 -11.22 1.89 3.21
C ASN A 77 -10.59 0.56 3.67
N LEU A 78 -9.37 0.32 3.21
CA LEU A 78 -8.60 -0.83 3.65
C LEU A 78 -8.35 -0.75 5.16
N PRO A 79 -8.31 -1.91 5.85
CA PRO A 79 -8.02 -2.01 7.28
C PRO A 79 -6.59 -1.60 7.66
N GLY A 80 -5.75 -1.22 6.69
CA GLY A 80 -4.40 -0.74 6.89
C GLY A 80 -3.98 0.18 5.74
N PHE A 81 -2.73 0.66 5.81
CA PHE A 81 -2.13 1.41 4.72
C PHE A 81 -1.47 0.45 3.72
N PRO A 82 -1.99 0.34 2.49
CA PRO A 82 -1.53 -0.64 1.53
C PRO A 82 -0.13 -0.30 1.02
N ASP A 83 0.72 -1.32 0.98
CA ASP A 83 2.05 -1.26 0.41
C ASP A 83 2.04 -1.99 -0.96
N ASN A 84 2.96 -2.94 -1.18
CA ASN A 84 2.96 -3.72 -2.41
C ASN A 84 1.70 -4.59 -2.53
N ILE A 85 1.16 -4.60 -3.75
CA ILE A 85 0.13 -5.52 -4.22
C ILE A 85 0.78 -6.51 -5.17
N ARG A 86 0.50 -7.81 -5.01
CA ARG A 86 0.98 -8.88 -5.89
C ARG A 86 -0.15 -9.83 -6.21
N ILE A 87 -0.19 -10.30 -7.44
CA ILE A 87 -1.12 -11.40 -7.78
C ILE A 87 -0.70 -12.65 -7.02
N SER A 88 -1.67 -13.42 -6.52
CA SER A 88 -1.40 -14.69 -5.86
C SER A 88 -0.89 -15.73 -6.86
N SER A 89 -0.23 -16.78 -6.36
CA SER A 89 0.27 -17.88 -7.19
C SER A 89 -0.82 -18.54 -8.05
N SER A 90 -2.08 -18.52 -7.60
CA SER A 90 -3.21 -19.08 -8.34
C SER A 90 -3.69 -18.19 -9.49
N GLY A 91 -3.29 -16.90 -9.52
CA GLY A 91 -3.78 -15.93 -10.48
C GLY A 91 -5.21 -15.44 -10.24
N GLN A 92 -5.85 -15.84 -9.13
CA GLN A 92 -7.28 -15.59 -8.86
C GLN A 92 -7.54 -14.53 -7.78
N SER A 93 -6.49 -14.07 -7.11
CA SER A 93 -6.57 -13.08 -6.04
C SER A 93 -5.32 -12.21 -6.01
N PHE A 94 -5.33 -11.15 -5.20
CA PHE A 94 -4.20 -10.30 -4.94
C PHE A 94 -3.86 -10.30 -3.45
N LEU A 95 -2.58 -10.43 -3.13
CA LEU A 95 -2.04 -10.23 -1.79
C LEU A 95 -1.54 -8.79 -1.65
N VAL A 96 -1.95 -8.14 -0.56
CA VAL A 96 -1.60 -6.75 -0.26
C VAL A 96 -0.99 -6.70 1.14
N GLY A 97 0.28 -6.29 1.21
CA GLY A 97 0.93 -6.00 2.50
C GLY A 97 0.39 -4.72 3.11
N MET A 98 0.18 -4.69 4.42
CA MET A 98 -0.17 -3.48 5.16
C MET A 98 1.03 -2.96 5.94
N ALA A 99 1.49 -1.76 5.58
CA ALA A 99 2.59 -1.08 6.27
C ALA A 99 2.25 -0.76 7.73
N ALA A 100 0.97 -0.45 8.01
CA ALA A 100 0.44 -0.43 9.38
C ALA A 100 -1.08 -0.68 9.34
N VAL A 101 -1.64 -1.15 10.45
CA VAL A 101 -3.08 -1.41 10.62
C VAL A 101 -3.79 -0.17 11.14
N ARG A 102 -4.97 0.13 10.59
CA ARG A 102 -5.85 1.22 11.02
C ARG A 102 -6.78 0.71 12.12
N HIS A 103 -6.31 0.73 13.35
CA HIS A 103 -7.11 0.42 14.53
C HIS A 103 -7.97 1.63 14.93
N SER A 104 -9.27 1.41 15.18
CA SER A 104 -10.22 2.47 15.55
C SER A 104 -9.95 3.11 16.91
N ASP A 105 -9.19 2.46 17.79
CA ASP A 105 -8.93 2.83 19.18
C ASP A 105 -7.51 3.36 19.44
N GLN A 106 -6.71 3.64 18.39
CA GLN A 106 -5.27 3.90 18.54
C GLN A 106 -4.80 5.24 17.97
N PHE A 107 -3.50 5.53 18.12
CA PHE A 107 -2.82 6.70 17.55
C PHE A 107 -3.08 6.88 16.03
N ILE A 108 -3.30 5.79 15.29
CA ILE A 108 -3.63 5.86 13.86
C ILE A 108 -5.05 6.44 13.63
N SER A 109 -5.99 6.28 14.56
CA SER A 109 -7.25 7.04 14.57
C SER A 109 -7.04 8.52 14.82
N PHE A 110 -6.03 8.92 15.59
CA PHE A 110 -5.65 10.32 15.69
C PHE A 110 -5.14 10.84 14.34
N MET A 111 -4.42 10.04 13.56
CA MET A 111 -4.06 10.40 12.18
C MET A 111 -5.29 10.50 11.25
N ASP A 112 -6.24 9.57 11.34
CA ASP A 112 -7.50 9.64 10.59
C ASP A 112 -8.31 10.91 10.97
N PHE A 113 -8.36 11.26 12.26
CA PHE A 113 -8.96 12.51 12.75
C PHE A 113 -8.24 13.76 12.24
N LEU A 114 -6.90 13.77 12.29
CA LEU A 114 -6.06 14.84 11.74
C LEU A 114 -6.25 14.98 10.22
N GLY A 115 -6.58 13.90 9.51
CA GLY A 115 -6.93 13.93 8.09
C GLY A 115 -8.08 14.90 7.78
N GLY A 116 -9.04 15.05 8.70
CA GLY A 116 -10.15 16.01 8.60
C GLY A 116 -9.80 17.45 8.97
N HIS A 117 -8.62 17.71 9.55
CA HIS A 117 -8.25 19.00 10.16
C HIS A 117 -6.90 19.53 9.66
N PRO A 118 -6.82 20.05 8.41
CA PRO A 118 -5.55 20.44 7.78
C PRO A 118 -4.71 21.45 8.55
N TRP A 119 -5.36 22.37 9.27
CA TRP A 119 -4.70 23.42 10.05
C TRP A 119 -3.97 22.87 11.29
N ILE A 120 -4.55 21.87 11.97
CA ILE A 120 -3.91 21.18 13.11
C ILE A 120 -2.67 20.43 12.62
N ARG A 121 -2.82 19.72 11.51
CA ARG A 121 -1.74 18.94 10.89
C ARG A 121 -0.56 19.83 10.48
N TRP A 122 -0.85 21.00 9.90
CA TRP A 122 0.17 22.00 9.60
C TRP A 122 0.88 22.48 10.87
N GLY A 123 0.15 22.83 11.93
CA GLY A 123 0.74 23.28 13.20
C GLY A 123 1.68 22.24 13.84
N ILE A 124 1.29 20.96 13.86
CA ILE A 124 2.11 19.87 14.41
C ILE A 124 3.45 19.75 13.67
N VAL A 125 3.41 19.77 12.33
CA VAL A 125 4.62 19.64 11.49
C VAL A 125 5.58 20.83 11.66
N GLN A 126 5.06 22.02 11.93
CA GLN A 126 5.90 23.22 12.17
C GLN A 126 6.54 23.23 13.57
N ILE A 127 5.87 22.67 14.58
CA ILE A 127 6.30 22.75 15.98
C ILE A 127 7.22 21.59 16.38
N ILE A 128 6.94 20.38 15.91
CA ILE A 128 7.66 19.17 16.32
C ILE A 128 8.67 18.80 15.22
N PRO A 129 9.99 18.89 15.47
CA PRO A 129 10.98 18.47 14.49
C PRO A 129 10.77 17.00 14.09
N GLN A 130 10.87 16.71 12.80
CA GLN A 130 10.48 15.42 12.21
C GLN A 130 11.13 14.19 12.86
N ARG A 131 12.38 14.31 13.33
CA ARG A 131 13.09 13.23 14.04
C ARG A 131 12.36 12.78 15.31
N TYR A 132 11.77 13.73 16.04
CA TYR A 132 11.02 13.46 17.26
C TYR A 132 9.64 12.92 16.94
N LEU A 133 8.97 13.48 15.93
CA LEU A 133 7.68 12.99 15.47
C LEU A 133 7.78 11.51 15.09
N THR A 134 8.75 11.13 14.25
CA THR A 134 8.98 9.74 13.85
C THR A 134 9.26 8.81 15.04
N SER A 135 10.04 9.28 16.01
CA SER A 135 10.39 8.50 17.21
C SER A 135 9.18 8.28 18.12
N ILE A 136 8.38 9.33 18.37
CA ILE A 136 7.14 9.26 19.15
C ILE A 136 6.17 8.28 18.49
N LEU A 137 5.99 8.41 17.18
CA LEU A 137 5.10 7.55 16.39
C LEU A 137 5.50 6.08 16.46
N THR A 138 6.80 5.80 16.33
CA THR A 138 7.32 4.43 16.40
C THR A 138 7.12 3.85 17.80
N LEU A 139 7.21 4.66 18.85
CA LEU A 139 7.02 4.22 20.23
C LEU A 139 5.56 3.84 20.53
N VAL A 140 4.60 4.58 19.97
CA VAL A 140 3.16 4.39 20.22
C VAL A 140 2.47 3.50 19.18
N ALA A 141 3.10 3.25 18.03
CA ALA A 141 2.59 2.33 17.03
C ALA A 141 2.68 0.90 17.57
N GLN A 142 1.53 0.23 17.71
CA GLN A 142 1.53 -1.20 18.01
C GLN A 142 2.18 -1.96 16.86
N LYS A 143 3.02 -2.93 17.24
CA LYS A 143 3.60 -3.87 16.28
C LYS A 143 2.47 -4.75 15.76
N TYR A 144 2.28 -4.76 14.45
CA TYR A 144 1.26 -5.58 13.82
C TYR A 144 1.74 -5.99 12.42
N GLY A 145 1.63 -7.28 12.10
CA GLY A 145 1.79 -7.80 10.75
C GLY A 145 0.43 -8.08 10.13
N MET A 146 0.14 -7.52 8.96
CA MET A 146 -1.12 -7.83 8.28
C MET A 146 -0.97 -7.91 6.76
N VAL A 147 -1.61 -8.93 6.20
CA VAL A 147 -1.79 -9.09 4.76
C VAL A 147 -3.27 -9.24 4.48
N VAL A 148 -3.76 -8.58 3.44
CA VAL A 148 -5.13 -8.74 2.96
C VAL A 148 -5.10 -9.42 1.60
N GLU A 149 -6.01 -10.38 1.41
CA GLU A 149 -6.25 -11.03 0.13
C GLU A 149 -7.54 -10.47 -0.50
N LEU A 150 -7.40 -9.93 -1.70
CA LEU A 150 -8.49 -9.36 -2.49
C LEU A 150 -8.83 -10.31 -3.65
N ASP A 151 -10.11 -10.47 -3.98
CA ASP A 151 -10.49 -11.07 -5.25
C ASP A 151 -10.17 -10.14 -6.45
N LEU A 152 -10.39 -10.63 -7.67
CA LEU A 152 -10.17 -9.86 -8.90
C LEU A 152 -11.11 -8.66 -9.06
N ASN A 153 -12.10 -8.49 -8.18
CA ASN A 153 -13.02 -7.34 -8.17
C ASN A 153 -12.72 -6.37 -7.01
N GLY A 154 -11.69 -6.63 -6.22
CA GLY A 154 -11.26 -5.76 -5.12
C GLY A 154 -12.02 -5.98 -3.81
N LYS A 155 -12.75 -7.08 -3.67
CA LYS A 155 -13.38 -7.47 -2.41
C LYS A 155 -12.37 -8.21 -1.54
N ILE A 156 -12.32 -7.87 -0.25
CA ILE A 156 -11.55 -8.63 0.74
C ILE A 156 -12.19 -10.01 0.91
N ILE A 157 -11.41 -11.05 0.64
CA ILE A 157 -11.83 -12.45 0.79
C ILE A 157 -11.11 -13.16 1.94
N ARG A 158 -9.96 -12.65 2.36
CA ARG A 158 -9.20 -13.18 3.50
C ARG A 158 -8.26 -12.12 4.06
N SER A 159 -7.84 -12.30 5.31
CA SER A 159 -6.76 -11.54 5.92
C SER A 159 -5.90 -12.44 6.81
N TYR A 160 -4.60 -12.17 6.84
CA TYR A 160 -3.60 -12.87 7.64
C TYR A 160 -3.04 -11.87 8.65
N HIS A 161 -2.92 -12.29 9.90
CA HIS A 161 -2.62 -11.41 11.01
C HIS A 161 -1.49 -11.97 11.89
N ASP A 162 -0.57 -11.10 12.29
CA ASP A 162 0.34 -11.25 13.41
C ASP A 162 0.08 -10.08 14.37
N PRO A 163 -0.90 -10.21 15.28
CA PRO A 163 -1.37 -9.09 16.10
C PRO A 163 -0.35 -8.53 17.07
N THR A 164 0.69 -9.31 17.39
CA THR A 164 1.78 -8.90 18.28
C THR A 164 3.02 -8.48 17.50
N GLY A 165 3.00 -8.63 16.17
CA GLY A 165 4.13 -8.39 15.28
C GLY A 165 5.38 -9.19 15.68
N THR A 166 5.20 -10.38 16.26
CA THR A 166 6.28 -11.16 16.84
C THR A 166 7.11 -11.88 15.77
N VAL A 167 6.46 -12.31 14.69
CA VAL A 167 7.11 -12.88 13.52
C VAL A 167 7.42 -11.78 12.52
N ILE A 168 6.46 -10.91 12.22
CA ILE A 168 6.66 -9.79 11.30
C ILE A 168 5.76 -8.61 11.66
N GLN A 169 6.31 -7.41 11.57
CA GLN A 169 5.60 -6.15 11.78
C GLN A 169 5.71 -5.28 10.53
N GLY A 170 4.66 -4.54 10.17
CA GLY A 170 4.66 -3.64 9.02
C GLY A 170 5.03 -4.35 7.71
N VAL A 171 4.08 -5.12 7.18
CA VAL A 171 4.31 -5.95 5.99
C VAL A 171 4.32 -5.07 4.75
N SER A 172 5.48 -4.91 4.12
CA SER A 172 5.64 -4.14 2.88
C SER A 172 5.37 -4.97 1.62
N GLN A 173 5.56 -6.29 1.70
CA GLN A 173 5.34 -7.19 0.57
C GLN A 173 4.79 -8.53 1.05
N ALA A 174 3.84 -9.06 0.28
CA ALA A 174 3.36 -10.42 0.42
C ALA A 174 3.34 -11.09 -0.96
N SER A 175 3.79 -12.33 -1.03
CA SER A 175 3.73 -13.19 -2.22
C SER A 175 3.57 -14.63 -1.76
N ASP A 176 3.08 -15.52 -2.62
CA ASP A 176 2.90 -16.92 -2.26
C ASP A 176 3.33 -17.86 -3.38
N ASP A 177 3.54 -19.13 -3.03
CA ASP A 177 3.82 -20.25 -3.96
C ASP A 177 2.69 -21.30 -3.97
N GLY A 178 1.57 -21.01 -3.30
CA GLY A 178 0.43 -21.91 -3.12
C GLY A 178 0.40 -22.60 -1.76
N ASP A 179 1.56 -22.88 -1.16
CA ASP A 179 1.67 -23.52 0.15
C ASP A 179 2.11 -22.54 1.25
N PHE A 180 2.95 -21.57 0.92
CA PHE A 180 3.54 -20.61 1.85
C PHE A 180 3.32 -19.17 1.40
N LEU A 181 3.18 -18.28 2.39
CA LEU A 181 3.32 -16.84 2.24
C LEU A 181 4.76 -16.44 2.55
N TYR A 182 5.29 -15.58 1.69
CA TYR A 182 6.58 -14.91 1.82
C TYR A 182 6.33 -13.43 2.10
N LEU A 183 6.83 -12.97 3.24
CA LEU A 183 6.51 -11.66 3.80
C LEU A 183 7.79 -10.82 3.93
N GLY A 184 7.76 -9.63 3.33
CA GLY A 184 8.78 -8.60 3.48
C GLY A 184 8.33 -7.51 4.46
N SER A 185 9.27 -6.91 5.17
CA SER A 185 9.04 -5.82 6.11
C SER A 185 10.20 -4.82 6.08
N PHE A 186 9.92 -3.55 6.32
CA PHE A 186 10.94 -2.50 6.52
C PHE A 186 11.56 -2.52 7.92
N HIS A 187 11.08 -3.40 8.80
CA HIS A 187 11.57 -3.56 10.16
C HIS A 187 12.29 -4.88 10.42
N ALA A 188 12.26 -5.81 9.46
CA ALA A 188 12.90 -7.11 9.56
C ALA A 188 14.15 -7.16 8.67
N ASP A 189 15.20 -7.81 9.16
CA ASP A 189 16.41 -8.16 8.42
C ASP A 189 16.31 -9.57 7.79
N PHE A 190 15.13 -10.15 7.80
CA PHE A 190 14.81 -11.46 7.24
C PHE A 190 13.52 -11.44 6.40
N ILE A 191 13.30 -12.51 5.64
CA ILE A 191 12.04 -12.78 4.94
C ILE A 191 11.20 -13.72 5.81
N GLY A 192 9.98 -13.31 6.15
CA GLY A 192 9.03 -14.17 6.85
C GLY A 192 8.51 -15.26 5.90
N LYS A 193 8.49 -16.51 6.34
CA LYS A 193 7.86 -17.63 5.63
C LYS A 193 6.85 -18.29 6.55
N VAL A 194 5.58 -18.25 6.19
CA VAL A 194 4.49 -18.86 6.99
C VAL A 194 3.59 -19.72 6.11
N PRO A 195 3.01 -20.81 6.61
CA PRO A 195 2.03 -21.58 5.85
C PRO A 195 0.85 -20.70 5.43
N LYS A 196 0.42 -20.78 4.17
CA LYS A 196 -0.76 -20.07 3.66
C LYS A 196 -2.07 -20.71 4.13
N LYS A 197 -2.01 -21.98 4.54
CA LYS A 197 -3.19 -22.76 4.97
C LYS A 197 -3.65 -22.29 6.35
N GLY A 198 -4.74 -21.53 6.35
CA GLY A 198 -5.51 -21.05 7.50
C GLY A 198 -6.90 -20.65 7.02
#